data_AF-A0A935C0B2-F1
#
_entry.id   AF-A0A935C0B2-F1
#
_cell.length_a   1.000
_cell.length_b   1.000
_cell.length_c   1.000
_cell.angle_alpha   90.00
_cell.angle_beta   90.00
_cell.angle_gamma   90.00
#
_symmetry.space_group_name_H-M   'P 1'
#
loop_
_entity.id
_entity.type
_entity.pdbx_description
1 polymer ?
#
loop_
_entity_poly.entity_id
_entity_poly.type
_entity_poly.pdbx_seq_one_letter_code
_entity_poly.pdbx_strand_id
1 'polypeptide(L)' 'MFIDEGEVEAKAVQKGKIELIEQINLPEGAEVLVTILSEEEQFWTDASEPSLSKIWNNEEDDIYEQLLKK' A
#
# COMPACT_ATOMS: atom_id res chain seq x y z
N MET A 1 -18.92 -4.48 28.20
CA MET A 1 -18.48 -3.35 27.37
C MET A 1 -17.78 -3.98 26.19
N PHE A 2 -18.44 -4.02 25.03
CA PHE A 2 -17.85 -4.60 23.83
C PHE A 2 -16.90 -3.53 23.28
N ILE A 3 -15.61 -3.80 23.31
CA ILE A 3 -14.68 -3.05 22.47
C ILE A 3 -14.98 -3.57 21.07
N ASP A 4 -15.50 -2.70 20.22
CA ASP A 4 -15.64 -3.00 18.81
C ASP A 4 -14.21 -3.14 18.29
N GLU A 5 -13.75 -4.37 18.03
CA GLU A 5 -12.47 -4.64 17.37
C GLU A 5 -12.63 -4.28 15.88
N GLY A 6 -12.79 -2.97 15.63
CA GLY A 6 -12.90 -2.39 14.30
C GLY A 6 -11.62 -1.66 13.95
N GLU A 7 -11.12 -1.88 12.73
CA GLU A 7 -10.16 -0.97 12.13
C GLU A 7 -10.87 0.37 11.85
N VAL A 8 -10.26 1.46 12.28
CA VAL A 8 -10.81 2.81 12.11
C VAL A 8 -9.82 3.65 11.34
N GLU A 9 -10.28 4.21 10.23
CA GLU A 9 -9.46 5.07 9.41
C GLU A 9 -9.30 6.45 10.04
N ALA A 10 -8.06 6.91 10.06
CA ALA A 10 -7.70 8.22 10.58
C ALA A 10 -6.73 8.91 9.62
N LYS A 11 -6.86 10.22 9.50
CA LYS A 11 -5.99 11.04 8.65
C LYS A 11 -5.00 11.81 9.51
N ALA A 12 -3.73 11.73 9.15
CA ALA A 12 -2.71 12.61 9.70
C ALA A 12 -2.89 14.04 9.15
N VAL A 13 -2.93 15.01 10.06
CA VAL A 13 -3.06 16.44 9.78
C VAL A 13 -1.75 17.15 10.14
N GLN A 14 -1.52 18.34 9.57
CA GLN A 14 -0.32 19.13 9.85
C GLN A 14 -0.09 19.30 11.36
N LYS A 15 1.19 19.26 11.77
CA LYS A 15 1.66 19.35 13.17
C LYS A 15 1.42 18.09 14.03
N GLY A 16 1.27 16.92 13.40
CA GLY A 16 1.21 15.64 14.11
C GLY A 16 -0.12 15.37 14.81
N LYS A 17 -1.17 16.12 14.45
CA LYS A 17 -2.54 15.84 14.90
C LYS A 17 -3.14 14.74 14.05
N ILE A 18 -3.79 13.76 14.67
CA ILE A 18 -4.56 12.72 13.99
C ILE A 18 -6.04 13.06 14.14
N GLU A 19 -6.78 13.04 13.04
CA GLU A 19 -8.23 13.22 13.03
C GLU A 19 -8.88 11.94 12.51
N LEU A 20 -9.82 11.41 13.29
CA LEU A 20 -10.64 10.27 12.90
C LEU A 20 -11.55 10.70 11.74
N ILE A 21 -11.61 9.87 10.69
CA ILE A 21 -12.45 10.17 9.52
C ILE A 21 -13.93 9.99 9.89
N GLU A 22 -14.22 9.03 10.76
CA GLU A 22 -15.55 8.76 11.27
C GLU A 22 -15.62 8.98 12.78
N GLN A 23 -16.77 9.44 13.27
CA GLN A 23 -17.00 9.59 14.70
C GLN A 23 -17.27 8.23 15.33
N ILE A 24 -16.33 7.80 16.18
CA ILE A 24 -16.47 6.61 17.02
C ILE A 24 -16.52 6.99 18.49
N ASN A 25 -17.24 6.19 19.29
CA ASN A 25 -17.35 6.40 20.72
C ASN A 25 -16.18 5.69 21.44
N LEU A 26 -15.08 6.40 21.63
CA LEU A 26 -13.94 5.90 22.40
C LEU A 26 -14.16 6.17 23.90
N PRO A 27 -14.30 5.14 24.74
CA PRO A 27 -14.46 5.34 26.17
C PRO A 27 -13.19 5.91 26.80
N GLU A 28 -13.34 6.62 27.91
CA GLU A 28 -12.21 7.13 28.68
C GLU A 28 -11.30 5.96 29.13
N GLY A 29 -9.99 6.12 28.93
CA GLY A 29 -9.00 5.08 29.22
C GLY A 29 -8.84 4.01 28.14
N ALA A 30 -9.47 4.15 26.96
CA ALA A 30 -9.24 3.26 25.84
C ALA A 30 -7.77 3.29 25.37
N GLU A 31 -7.19 2.11 25.16
CA GLU A 31 -5.91 1.94 24.49
C GLU A 31 -6.13 1.86 22.98
N VAL A 32 -5.28 2.55 22.21
CA VAL A 32 -5.40 2.62 20.75
C VAL A 32 -4.04 2.27 20.12
N LEU A 33 -4.05 1.42 19.11
CA LEU A 33 -2.90 1.14 18.26
C LEU A 33 -3.00 2.01 16.99
N VAL A 34 -1.93 2.74 16.68
CA VAL A 34 -1.86 3.59 15.48
C VAL A 34 -0.82 3.03 14.54
N THR A 35 -1.25 2.72 13.32
CA THR A 35 -0.37 2.31 12.21
C THR A 35 -0.38 3.39 11.15
N ILE A 36 0.80 3.89 10.78
CA ILE A 36 0.93 4.85 9.68
C ILE A 36 1.02 4.05 8.38
N LEU A 37 0.03 4.20 7.51
CA LEU A 37 0.07 3.65 6.17
C LEU A 37 0.88 4.60 5.28
N SER A 38 2.04 4.17 4.79
CA SER A 38 2.70 4.82 3.66
C SER A 38 2.10 4.30 2.36
N GLU A 39 1.99 5.16 1.35
CA GLU A 39 1.73 4.70 -0.02
C GLU A 39 2.95 3.87 -0.47
N GLU A 40 2.91 2.56 -0.22
CA GLU A 40 3.99 1.63 -0.57
C GLU A 40 4.00 1.29 -2.06
N GLU A 41 3.09 1.83 -2.87
CA GLU A 41 3.06 1.57 -4.32
C GLU A 41 4.42 1.86 -4.96
N GLN A 42 5.07 2.97 -4.59
CA GLN A 42 6.41 3.27 -5.09
C GLN A 42 7.46 2.30 -4.54
N PHE A 43 7.36 1.89 -3.27
CA PHE A 43 8.28 0.92 -2.68
C PHE A 43 8.24 -0.43 -3.41
N TRP A 44 7.04 -0.97 -3.63
CA TRP A 44 6.86 -2.25 -4.32
C TRP A 44 7.23 -2.16 -5.81
N THR A 45 6.99 -1.01 -6.45
CA THR A 45 7.42 -0.74 -7.82
C THR A 45 8.95 -0.74 -7.89
N ASP A 46 9.62 0.09 -7.08
CA ASP A 46 11.08 0.22 -7.07
C ASP A 46 11.79 -1.09 -6.70
N ALA A 47 11.21 -1.86 -5.78
CA ALA A 47 11.77 -3.14 -5.36
C ALA A 47 11.64 -4.25 -6.43
N SER A 48 10.56 -4.23 -7.22
CA SER A 48 10.27 -5.27 -8.19
C SER A 48 10.88 -5.01 -9.58
N GLU A 49 11.07 -3.75 -9.95
CA GLU A 49 11.56 -3.31 -11.26
C GLU A 49 12.90 -3.94 -11.70
N PRO A 50 13.93 -4.11 -10.83
CA PRO A 50 15.19 -4.77 -11.23
C PRO A 50 15.03 -6.25 -11.57
N SER A 51 14.02 -6.90 -11.00
CA SER A 51 13.71 -8.31 -11.28
C SER A 51 12.89 -8.44 -12.57
N LEU A 52 11.89 -7.57 -12.74
CA LEU A 52 11.05 -7.55 -13.94
C LEU A 52 11.81 -7.16 -15.20
N SER A 53 12.68 -6.15 -15.12
CA SER A 53 13.51 -5.70 -16.25
C SER A 53 14.43 -6.79 -16.82
N LYS A 54 14.90 -7.73 -16.00
CA LYS A 54 15.72 -8.87 -16.45
C LYS A 54 14.92 -9.91 -17.24
N ILE A 55 13.64 -10.04 -16.97
CA ILE A 55 12.78 -11.09 -17.55
C ILE A 55 12.02 -10.54 -18.76
N TRP A 56 11.46 -9.33 -18.64
CA TRP A 56 10.60 -8.73 -19.66
C TRP A 56 11.37 -8.06 -20.80
N ASN A 57 12.65 -7.71 -20.61
CA ASN A 57 13.48 -7.15 -21.67
C ASN A 57 14.35 -8.23 -22.33
N ASN A 58 13.72 -9.37 -22.68
CA ASN A 58 14.40 -10.50 -23.31
C ASN A 58 14.31 -10.41 -24.84
N GLU A 59 15.45 -10.32 -25.51
CA GLU A 59 15.57 -10.29 -26.97
C GLU A 59 15.00 -11.55 -27.66
N GLU A 60 14.87 -12.68 -26.93
CA GLU A 60 14.26 -13.90 -27.46
C GLU A 60 12.76 -13.74 -27.75
N ASP A 61 12.04 -12.90 -26.99
CA ASP A 61 10.62 -12.62 -27.22
C ASP A 61 10.42 -11.82 -28.52
N ASP A 62 11.33 -10.88 -28.81
CA ASP A 62 11.34 -10.11 -30.06
C ASP A 62 11.55 -11.00 -31.29
N ILE A 63 12.35 -12.07 -31.16
CA ILE A 63 12.57 -13.06 -32.22
C ILE A 63 11.31 -13.90 -32.43
N TYR A 64 10.65 -14.34 -31.35
CA TYR A 64 9.40 -15.09 -31.43
C TYR A 64 8.29 -14.29 -32.14
N GLU A 65 8.17 -12.99 -31.84
CA GLU A 65 7.24 -12.09 -32.51
C GLU A 65 7.45 -12.02 -34.03
N GLN A 66 8.69 -12.06 -34.50
CA GLN A 66 9.02 -12.01 -35.92
C GLN A 66 8.67 -13.30 -36.65
N LEU A 67 8.75 -14.45 -35.96
CA LEU A 67 8.42 -15.75 -36.54
C LEU A 67 6.91 -15.95 -36.74
N LEU A 68 6.07 -15.36 -35.87
CA LEU A 68 4.61 -15.42 -35.99
C LEU A 68 4.05 -14.58 -37.15
N LYS A 69 4.83 -13.64 -37.69
CA LYS A 69 4.42 -12.74 -38.79
C LYS A 69 4.72 -13.31 -40.19
N LYS A 70 5.15 -14.58 -40.27
CA LYS A 70 5.39 -15.34 -41.52
C LYS A 70 4.34 -16.41 -41.74
#